data_AF-A0A7J8KG68-F1
#
_entry.id   AF-A0A7J8KG68-F1
#
_cell.length_a   1.000
_cell.length_b   1.000
_cell.length_c   1.000
_cell.angle_alpha   90.00
_cell.angle_beta   90.00
_cell.angle_gamma   90.00
#
_symmetry.space_group_name_H-M   'P 1'
#
loop_
_entity.id
_entity.type
_entity.pdbx_description
1 polymer ?
#
loop_
_entity_poly.entity_id
_entity_poly.type
_entity_poly.pdbx_seq_one_letter_code
_entity_poly.pdbx_strand_id
1 'polypeptide(L)'
;MAAVVGVSLRRRFPATAFGGACLQACRGAQTAAATAPRIKKFAIYRWDPDKTGDKPHMQTYEIDLNKCGPMVLDALIKIKNEIDSTLTFRRSCREGKHFLP
;
A
#
# COMPACT_ATOMS: atom_id res chain seq x y z
N MET A 1 -38.98 71.95 -2.65
CA MET A 1 -39.13 72.41 -1.25
C MET A 1 -38.53 71.35 -0.35
N ALA A 2 -37.48 71.74 0.37
CA ALA A 2 -36.65 70.89 1.21
C ALA A 2 -37.32 70.57 2.55
N ALA A 3 -37.01 69.41 3.13
CA ALA A 3 -36.88 69.25 4.57
C ALA A 3 -35.93 68.08 4.87
N VAL A 4 -34.71 68.45 5.26
CA VAL A 4 -33.74 67.63 5.98
C VAL A 4 -34.08 67.64 7.48
N VAL A 5 -33.49 66.69 8.21
CA VAL A 5 -33.09 66.68 9.64
C VAL A 5 -33.69 65.54 10.45
N GLY A 6 -32.80 64.73 11.04
CA GLY A 6 -33.13 63.73 12.05
C GLY A 6 -31.97 62.82 12.45
N VAL A 7 -30.82 63.40 12.83
CA VAL A 7 -29.70 62.68 13.48
C VAL A 7 -30.08 62.30 14.91
N SER A 8 -29.43 61.23 15.42
CA SER A 8 -29.27 60.82 16.82
C SER A 8 -30.23 59.69 17.25
N LEU A 9 -29.81 58.59 17.86
CA LEU A 9 -28.89 58.50 18.99
C LEU A 9 -28.41 57.04 19.16
N ARG A 10 -27.12 56.90 19.48
CA ARG A 10 -26.44 55.68 19.92
C ARG A 10 -27.20 54.96 21.04
N ARG A 11 -27.36 53.63 20.95
CA ARG A 11 -27.52 52.72 22.11
C ARG A 11 -26.79 51.40 21.76
N ARG A 12 -25.51 51.30 22.12
CA ARG A 12 -24.99 50.67 23.34
C ARG A 12 -25.39 49.18 23.43
N PHE A 13 -24.42 48.34 23.09
CA PHE A 13 -24.30 46.92 23.43
C PHE A 13 -24.76 46.60 24.86
N PRO A 14 -25.24 45.36 25.07
CA PRO A 14 -24.44 44.49 25.93
C PRO A 14 -24.14 43.15 25.26
N ALA A 15 -22.85 42.80 25.33
CA ALA A 15 -22.37 41.44 25.15
C ALA A 15 -23.00 40.55 26.23
N THR A 16 -23.69 39.49 25.81
CA THR A 16 -24.04 38.37 26.68
C THR A 16 -23.47 37.10 26.09
N ALA A 17 -22.70 36.42 26.93
CA ALA A 17 -21.85 35.29 26.61
C ALA A 17 -22.68 34.08 26.15
N PHE A 18 -22.36 33.57 24.96
CA PHE A 18 -22.64 32.18 24.58
C PHE A 18 -21.30 31.46 24.40
N GLY A 19 -20.60 31.28 25.52
CA GLY A 19 -19.45 30.38 25.63
C GLY A 19 -19.94 29.00 26.00
N GLY A 20 -20.37 28.22 25.01
CA GLY A 20 -20.89 26.87 25.23
C GLY A 20 -20.96 26.07 23.95
N ALA A 21 -19.83 25.48 23.55
CA ALA A 21 -19.78 24.23 22.80
C ALA A 21 -18.33 23.74 22.74
N CYS A 22 -18.03 22.75 23.58
CA CYS A 22 -16.96 21.79 23.33
C CYS A 22 -17.23 21.16 21.96
N LEU A 23 -16.56 21.64 20.90
CA LEU A 23 -16.56 20.98 19.61
C LEU A 23 -15.58 19.80 19.69
N GLN A 24 -16.19 18.70 20.13
CA GLN A 24 -15.71 17.33 20.10
C GLN A 24 -14.89 17.04 18.84
N ALA A 25 -13.71 16.47 19.04
CA ALA A 25 -12.86 15.92 17.99
C ALA A 25 -13.63 14.94 17.09
N CYS A 26 -13.82 15.29 15.82
CA CYS A 26 -14.17 14.33 14.79
C CYS A 26 -12.94 13.47 14.50
N ARG A 27 -12.85 12.33 15.17
CA ARG A 27 -11.95 11.23 14.80
C ARG A 27 -12.32 10.78 13.39
N GLY A 28 -11.58 11.26 12.39
CA GLY A 28 -11.65 10.77 11.03
C GLY A 28 -11.28 9.29 11.02
N ALA A 29 -12.28 8.43 10.85
CA ALA A 29 -12.08 7.03 10.51
C ALA A 29 -11.47 6.98 9.11
N GLN A 30 -10.15 6.87 9.04
CA GLN A 30 -9.45 6.60 7.79
C GLN A 30 -9.78 5.15 7.41
N THR A 31 -10.75 4.98 6.51
CA THR A 31 -11.00 3.70 5.85
C THR A 31 -9.76 3.39 5.03
N ALA A 32 -9.01 2.36 5.43
CA ALA A 32 -7.87 1.89 4.67
C ALA A 32 -8.38 1.44 3.29
N ALA A 33 -8.17 2.27 2.27
CA ALA A 33 -8.48 1.94 0.89
C ALA A 33 -7.69 0.67 0.54
N ALA A 34 -8.37 -0.44 0.28
CA ALA A 34 -7.74 -1.66 -0.17
C ALA A 34 -7.10 -1.39 -1.53
N THR A 35 -5.77 -1.33 -1.56
CA THR A 35 -4.99 -1.18 -2.79
C THR A 35 -5.35 -2.29 -3.76
N ALA A 36 -5.75 -1.93 -4.98
CA ALA A 36 -6.12 -2.89 -6.02
C ALA A 36 -5.00 -3.93 -6.25
N PRO A 37 -5.34 -5.22 -6.39
CA PRO A 37 -4.36 -6.30 -6.53
C PRO A 37 -3.48 -6.06 -7.76
N ARG A 38 -2.16 -6.13 -7.57
CA ARG A 38 -1.18 -5.89 -8.64
C ARG A 38 -0.56 -7.21 -9.03
N ILE A 39 -1.24 -7.93 -9.91
CA ILE A 39 -0.80 -9.27 -10.34
C ILE A 39 0.32 -9.13 -11.38
N LYS A 40 1.43 -9.84 -11.17
CA LYS A 40 2.54 -9.98 -12.11
C LYS A 40 2.81 -11.43 -12.42
N LYS A 41 3.20 -11.70 -13.66
CA LYS A 41 3.56 -13.03 -14.14
C LYS A 41 5.08 -13.19 -14.13
N PHE A 42 5.56 -14.26 -13.52
CA PHE A 42 6.97 -14.63 -13.46
C PHE A 42 7.16 -15.93 -14.23
N ALA A 43 7.92 -15.88 -15.32
CA ALA A 43 8.30 -17.07 -16.07
C ALA A 43 9.63 -17.60 -15.52
N ILE A 44 9.59 -18.79 -14.92
CA ILE A 44 10.71 -19.41 -14.22
C ILE A 44 11.20 -20.59 -15.04
N TYR A 45 12.51 -20.61 -15.29
CA TYR A 45 13.17 -21.72 -15.94
C TYR A 45 13.24 -22.92 -14.99
N ARG A 46 12.74 -24.06 -15.46
CA ARG A 46 12.72 -25.31 -14.71
C ARG A 46 13.47 -26.40 -15.45
N TRP A 47 14.33 -27.07 -14.69
CA TRP A 47 15.08 -28.23 -15.14
C TRP A 47 15.40 -29.10 -13.93
N ASP A 48 15.07 -30.38 -14.02
CA ASP A 48 15.31 -31.37 -12.98
C ASP A 48 16.47 -32.28 -13.46
N PRO A 49 17.66 -32.28 -12.83
CA PRO A 49 18.81 -33.09 -13.27
C PRO A 49 18.58 -34.60 -13.11
N ASP A 50 17.70 -35.00 -12.20
CA ASP A 50 17.44 -36.40 -11.87
C ASP A 50 16.56 -37.10 -12.92
N LYS A 51 15.86 -36.33 -13.76
CA LYS A 51 15.02 -36.86 -14.85
C LYS A 51 15.80 -36.83 -16.15
N THR A 52 16.48 -37.94 -16.45
CA THR A 52 17.28 -38.09 -17.66
C THR A 52 16.38 -37.97 -18.90
N GLY A 53 16.55 -36.88 -19.67
CA GLY A 53 15.85 -36.64 -20.93
C GLY A 53 14.80 -35.52 -20.91
N ASP A 54 14.48 -34.98 -19.73
CA ASP A 54 13.55 -33.85 -19.64
C ASP A 54 14.20 -32.57 -20.16
N LYS A 55 13.56 -31.97 -21.17
CA LYS A 55 13.98 -30.67 -21.69
C LYS A 55 13.60 -29.58 -20.69
N PRO A 56 14.47 -28.58 -20.51
CA PRO A 56 14.13 -27.45 -19.70
C PRO A 56 12.90 -26.72 -20.25
N HIS A 57 12.03 -26.28 -19.36
CA HIS A 57 10.78 -25.60 -19.71
C HIS A 57 10.60 -24.33 -18.89
N MET A 58 9.77 -23.42 -19.43
CA MET A 58 9.40 -22.19 -18.75
C MET A 58 8.05 -22.40 -18.06
N GLN A 59 8.02 -22.26 -16.73
CA GLN A 59 6.79 -22.32 -15.95
C GLN A 59 6.39 -20.92 -15.50
N THR A 60 5.15 -20.51 -15.78
CA THR A 60 4.67 -19.16 -15.44
C THR A 60 3.86 -19.18 -14.15
N TYR A 61 4.19 -18.27 -13.23
CA TYR A 61 3.52 -18.09 -11.95
C TYR A 61 2.95 -16.68 -11.83
N GLU A 62 1.73 -16.56 -11.33
CA GLU A 62 1.09 -15.27 -11.11
C GLU A 62 1.12 -14.91 -9.62
N ILE A 63 1.64 -13.72 -9.31
CA ILE A 63 1.82 -13.27 -7.93
C ILE A 63 1.28 -11.86 -7.76
N ASP A 64 0.56 -11.64 -6.67
CA ASP A 64 0.14 -10.32 -6.23
C ASP A 64 1.28 -9.56 -5.54
N LEU A 65 1.71 -8.45 -6.14
CA LEU A 65 2.76 -7.56 -5.63
C LEU A 65 2.37 -6.84 -4.35
N ASN A 66 1.08 -6.76 -3.99
CA ASN A 66 0.69 -6.11 -2.73
C ASN A 66 0.98 -6.99 -1.52
N LYS A 67 1.11 -8.29 -1.74
CA LYS A 67 1.41 -9.29 -0.72
C LYS A 67 2.85 -9.80 -0.81
N CYS A 68 3.72 -9.06 -1.51
CA CYS A 68 5.13 -9.40 -1.72
C CYS A 68 6.01 -8.17 -1.43
N GLY A 69 7.24 -8.40 -0.99
CA GLY A 69 8.23 -7.34 -0.91
C GLY A 69 8.62 -6.79 -2.29
N PRO A 70 9.32 -5.66 -2.36
CA PRO A 70 9.71 -5.02 -3.62
C PRO A 70 10.73 -5.84 -4.43
N MET A 71 11.38 -6.83 -3.82
CA MET A 71 12.44 -7.62 -4.43
C MET A 71 11.91 -8.88 -5.12
N VAL A 72 12.55 -9.26 -6.23
CA VAL A 72 12.26 -10.52 -6.95
C VAL A 72 12.50 -11.75 -6.05
N LEU A 73 13.47 -11.68 -5.15
CA LEU A 73 13.73 -12.76 -4.19
C LEU A 73 12.52 -13.03 -3.28
N ASP A 74 11.81 -11.99 -2.83
CA ASP A 74 10.62 -12.16 -1.99
C ASP A 74 9.49 -12.83 -2.79
N ALA A 75 9.36 -12.52 -4.08
CA ALA A 75 8.43 -13.18 -4.98
C ALA A 75 8.76 -14.68 -5.17
N LEU A 76 10.04 -15.03 -5.37
CA LEU A 76 10.49 -16.42 -5.48
C LEU A 76 10.28 -17.21 -4.18
N ILE A 77 10.54 -16.58 -3.03
CA ILE A 77 10.28 -17.19 -1.72
C ILE A 77 8.78 -17.47 -1.57
N LYS A 78 7.92 -16.54 -1.99
CA LYS A 78 6.48 -16.73 -1.92
C LYS A 78 6.00 -17.87 -2.80
N ILE A 79 6.47 -17.95 -4.04
CA ILE A 79 6.15 -19.10 -4.92
C ILE A 79 6.54 -20.40 -4.22
N LYS A 80 7.74 -20.46 -3.63
CA LYS A 80 8.20 -21.67 -2.95
C LYS A 80 7.34 -22.05 -1.75
N ASN A 81 6.89 -21.07 -0.97
CA ASN A 81 6.16 -21.34 0.27
C ASN A 81 4.67 -21.60 0.05
N GLU A 82 4.04 -20.92 -0.92
CA GLU A 82 2.58 -20.94 -1.09
C GLU A 82 2.11 -21.73 -2.31
N ILE A 83 2.93 -21.87 -3.36
CA ILE A 83 2.50 -22.40 -4.67
C ILE A 83 3.20 -23.71 -5.00
N ASP A 84 4.55 -23.72 -5.02
CA ASP A 84 5.34 -24.88 -5.42
C ASP A 84 6.64 -24.99 -4.61
N SER A 85 6.64 -25.90 -3.64
CA SER A 85 7.78 -26.16 -2.76
C SER A 85 8.96 -26.86 -3.46
N THR A 86 8.77 -27.40 -4.68
CA THR A 86 9.84 -28.06 -5.46
C THR A 86 10.81 -27.07 -6.10
N LEU A 87 10.39 -25.81 -6.28
CA LEU A 87 11.23 -24.76 -6.84
C LEU A 87 12.46 -24.53 -5.95
N THR A 88 13.65 -24.76 -6.51
CA THR A 88 14.91 -24.65 -5.78
C THR A 88 15.76 -23.53 -6.38
N PHE A 89 16.15 -22.58 -5.55
CA PHE A 89 17.05 -21.48 -5.93
C PHE A 89 18.01 -21.20 -4.76
N ARG A 90 19.24 -20.81 -5.08
CA ARG A 90 20.23 -20.44 -4.06
C ARG A 90 20.03 -18.97 -3.69
N ARG A 91 20.02 -18.70 -2.39
CA ARG A 91 19.95 -17.34 -1.82
C ARG A 91 21.02 -17.25 -0.74
N SER A 92 21.83 -16.21 -0.76
CA SER A 92 22.99 -16.07 0.14
C SER A 92 22.82 -14.92 1.13
N CYS A 93 22.62 -13.68 0.66
CA CYS A 93 22.26 -12.55 1.52
C CYS A 93 21.12 -11.76 0.88
N ARG A 94 20.19 -11.25 1.70
CA ARG A 94 19.14 -10.30 1.26
C ARG A 94 19.71 -8.98 0.68
N GLU A 95 21.03 -8.81 0.78
CA GLU A 95 21.85 -7.69 0.29
C GLU A 95 23.00 -8.12 -0.64
N GLY A 96 22.93 -9.29 -1.27
CA GLY A 96 23.82 -9.63 -2.40
C GLY A 96 25.32 -9.78 -2.08
N LYS A 97 25.71 -9.97 -0.82
CA LYS A 97 27.08 -10.34 -0.47
C LYS A 97 27.16 -11.86 -0.34
N HIS A 98 28.11 -12.46 -1.05
CA HIS A 98 28.43 -13.89 -1.05
C HIS A 98 27.67 -14.78 -2.06
N PHE A 99 27.75 -14.40 -3.33
CA PHE A 99 27.93 -15.40 -4.37
C PHE A 99 29.36 -15.96 -4.19
N LEU A 100 29.51 -17.18 -3.69
CA LEU A 100 30.76 -17.92 -3.84
C LEU A 100 30.56 -19.02 -4.88
N PRO A 101 31.65 -19.33 -5.62
CA PRO A 101 31.69 -19.83 -6.98
C PRO A 101 31.14 -21.25 -7.18
#